data_AF-Q2RQE5-F1
#
_entry.id   AF-Q2RQE5-F1
#
_cell.length_a   1.000
_cell.length_b   1.000
_cell.length_c   1.000
_cell.angle_alpha   90.00
_cell.angle_beta   90.00
_cell.angle_gamma   90.00
#
_symmetry.space_group_name_H-M   'P 1'
#
loop_
_entity.id
_entity.type
_entity.pdbx_description
1 polymer ?
#
loop_
_entity_poly.entity_id
_entity_poly.type
_entity_poly.pdbx_seq_one_letter_code
_entity_poly.pdbx_strand_id
1 'polypeptide(L)'
;MASTIERVGTYSQRSSLVGQMLAIQKRLTDTQTQVNTEQKSQDYTGLSADAFRLVSMENESSRVSQFMKTNTVVSSRLKVASTSVEAVDKTVRDFRSQLSLFSQVDLTKPLTDEETTKLKDLQNRAFEALKSTEYYLNNQHDGSYLFAGGRTDTPPVDIPYNTLEEFQNVFNGKTVTYPQSRAANLADAKVAGTMTVAPGALATDPGTITAAAGSFIDATKTETGVGGDLTFTAANNTVASPQFVGTTIAAGDVIRVDMGATGPLPVDATGNYGGNERFYTVKAVDATTGTLTLESSPPVTNEAVAGAWTISVPKVMPGQVSVSGAGANDQTYTVSDISADGTTLYITPPPGATTTTAVTVAPHVYYQGDELSTQQRIDDDRSITTGINAKNPAFEKALRAMAIIAQGDLQSNPGRVQQALNLLGDSVDHSPQNTSELSGDLTDVAQVIGLNQATVKRTSTEQQSYLTFLQNRSGDIETVDKTEALVRLSDDAQALQASFAAFSRITSLSLVSYL
;
A
#
# COMPACT_ATOMS: atom_id res chain seq x y z
N MET A 1 43.73 -44.65 81.42
CA MET A 1 43.59 -44.44 79.97
C MET A 1 42.19 -44.77 79.40
N ALA A 2 41.22 -45.29 80.18
CA ALA A 2 39.87 -45.60 79.67
C ALA A 2 38.91 -44.39 79.53
N SER A 3 39.06 -43.36 80.37
CA SER A 3 38.19 -42.16 80.37
C SER A 3 38.39 -41.22 79.16
N THR A 4 39.59 -41.21 78.56
CA THR A 4 39.89 -40.38 77.40
C THR A 4 39.28 -40.94 76.10
N ILE A 5 39.05 -42.25 76.04
CA ILE A 5 38.45 -42.93 74.87
C ILE A 5 36.92 -42.75 74.86
N GLU A 6 36.26 -42.80 76.03
CA GLU A 6 34.82 -42.53 76.14
C GLU A 6 34.46 -41.07 75.82
N ARG A 7 35.25 -40.09 76.29
CA ARG A 7 35.01 -38.66 76.00
C ARG A 7 35.20 -38.28 74.52
N VAL A 8 36.13 -38.94 73.82
CA VAL A 8 36.34 -38.75 72.37
C VAL A 8 35.20 -39.43 71.57
N GLY A 9 34.68 -40.57 72.05
CA GLY A 9 33.48 -41.21 71.53
C GLY A 9 32.22 -40.35 71.68
N THR A 10 31.99 -39.72 72.84
CA THR A 10 30.80 -38.89 73.07
C THR A 10 30.85 -37.55 72.32
N TYR A 11 32.03 -36.93 72.19
CA TYR A 11 32.18 -35.69 71.41
C TYR A 11 31.97 -35.93 69.92
N SER A 12 32.54 -37.01 69.36
CA SER A 12 32.33 -37.39 67.96
C SER A 12 30.87 -37.77 67.67
N GLN A 13 30.18 -38.47 68.59
CA GLN A 13 28.75 -38.77 68.48
C GLN A 13 27.88 -37.50 68.55
N ARG A 14 28.21 -36.56 69.44
CA ARG A 14 27.48 -35.29 69.58
C ARG A 14 27.68 -34.39 68.36
N SER A 15 28.91 -34.31 67.84
CA SER A 15 29.23 -33.61 66.59
C SER A 15 28.52 -34.24 65.39
N SER A 16 28.46 -35.58 65.32
CA SER A 16 27.68 -36.31 64.31
C SER A 16 26.18 -36.02 64.39
N LEU A 17 25.59 -35.98 65.59
CA LEU A 17 24.17 -35.66 65.79
C LEU A 17 23.83 -34.22 65.42
N VAL A 18 24.72 -33.27 65.74
CA VAL A 18 24.58 -31.87 65.29
C VAL A 18 24.68 -31.78 63.77
N GLY A 19 25.62 -32.51 63.16
CA GLY A 19 25.73 -32.60 61.69
C GLY A 19 24.47 -33.18 61.04
N GLN A 20 23.87 -34.22 61.64
CA GLN A 20 22.61 -34.81 61.17
C GLN A 20 21.42 -33.86 61.36
N MET A 21 21.32 -33.15 62.48
CA MET A 21 20.28 -32.12 62.70
C MET A 21 20.38 -30.99 61.68
N LEU A 22 21.58 -30.47 61.44
CA LEU A 22 21.80 -29.43 60.43
C LEU A 22 21.45 -29.93 59.02
N ALA A 23 21.75 -31.19 58.71
CA ALA A 23 21.36 -31.82 57.45
C ALA A 23 19.84 -31.97 57.32
N ILE A 24 19.13 -32.41 58.37
CA ILE A 24 17.66 -32.51 58.37
C ILE A 24 17.03 -31.12 58.27
N GLN A 25 17.54 -30.13 59.01
CA GLN A 25 17.06 -28.75 58.97
C GLN A 25 17.23 -28.13 57.58
N LYS A 26 18.35 -28.43 56.90
CA LYS A 26 18.57 -28.06 55.50
C LYS A 26 17.53 -28.71 54.58
N ARG A 27 17.35 -30.04 54.66
CA ARG A 27 16.35 -30.75 53.84
C ARG A 27 14.92 -30.28 54.09
N LEU A 28 14.57 -29.97 55.33
CA LEU A 28 13.27 -29.42 55.70
C LEU A 28 13.05 -28.05 55.01
N THR A 29 14.06 -27.17 55.06
CA THR A 29 14.01 -25.86 54.42
C THR A 29 13.93 -25.98 52.90
N ASP A 30 14.72 -26.89 52.31
CA ASP A 30 14.73 -27.17 50.87
C ASP A 30 13.36 -27.73 50.42
N THR A 31 12.82 -28.71 51.12
CA THR A 31 11.50 -29.31 50.82
C THR A 31 10.37 -28.30 51.01
N GLN A 32 10.45 -27.45 52.04
CA GLN A 32 9.48 -26.37 52.24
C GLN A 32 9.53 -25.35 51.11
N THR A 33 10.73 -25.06 50.59
CA THR A 33 10.90 -24.21 49.40
C THR A 33 10.32 -24.89 48.16
N GLN A 34 10.56 -26.19 47.94
CA GLN A 34 9.97 -26.95 46.84
C GLN A 34 8.43 -26.97 46.91
N VAL A 35 7.85 -27.16 48.09
CA VAL A 35 6.40 -27.15 48.30
C VAL A 35 5.80 -25.76 48.03
N ASN A 36 6.51 -24.70 48.41
CA ASN A 36 6.05 -23.32 48.22
C ASN A 36 6.17 -22.85 46.76
N THR A 37 7.22 -23.27 46.06
CA THR A 37 7.53 -22.84 44.68
C THR A 37 7.01 -23.81 43.62
N GLU A 38 6.63 -25.02 44.03
CA GLU A 38 6.23 -26.14 43.17
C GLU A 38 7.33 -26.59 42.18
N GLN A 39 8.58 -26.17 42.42
CA GLN A 39 9.75 -26.50 41.62
C GLN A 39 10.70 -27.44 42.37
N LYS A 40 11.37 -28.35 41.65
CA LYS A 40 12.37 -29.30 42.20
C LYS A 40 13.63 -28.59 42.68
N SER A 41 14.04 -27.49 42.04
CA SER A 41 15.17 -26.67 42.45
C SER A 41 14.95 -25.21 42.08
N GLN A 42 15.56 -24.31 42.85
CA GLN A 42 15.58 -22.87 42.57
C GLN A 42 16.69 -22.47 41.61
N ASP A 43 17.71 -23.32 41.45
CA ASP A 43 18.87 -23.08 40.59
C ASP A 43 19.05 -24.26 39.63
N TYR A 44 19.55 -23.99 38.42
CA TYR A 44 19.88 -25.04 37.43
C TYR A 44 20.91 -26.05 37.95
N THR A 45 21.72 -25.69 38.95
CA THR A 45 22.68 -26.61 39.59
C THR A 45 21.98 -27.77 40.31
N GLY A 46 20.77 -27.58 40.82
CA GLY A 46 19.96 -28.66 41.40
C GLY A 46 19.24 -29.53 40.37
N LEU A 47 19.34 -29.18 39.08
CA LEU A 47 18.83 -29.94 37.93
C LEU A 47 19.97 -30.44 37.01
N SER A 48 21.20 -30.53 37.55
CA SER A 48 22.46 -30.63 36.78
C SER A 48 22.51 -31.64 35.61
N ALA A 49 21.77 -32.74 35.64
CA ALA A 49 21.71 -33.71 34.53
C ALA A 49 20.85 -33.22 33.34
N ASP A 50 19.79 -32.44 33.60
CA ASP A 50 18.84 -31.95 32.60
C ASP A 50 18.93 -30.44 32.35
N ALA A 51 19.74 -29.72 33.13
CA ALA A 51 19.89 -28.26 33.06
C ALA A 51 20.18 -27.72 31.65
N PHE A 52 21.10 -28.35 30.90
CA PHE A 52 21.42 -27.92 29.53
C PHE A 52 20.22 -28.09 28.58
N ARG A 53 19.48 -29.19 28.74
CA ARG A 53 18.30 -29.49 27.92
C ARG A 53 17.16 -28.51 28.24
N LEU A 54 16.96 -28.22 29.52
CA LEU A 54 15.99 -27.25 30.00
C LEU A 54 16.27 -25.85 29.43
N VAL A 55 17.49 -25.33 29.61
CA VAL A 55 17.90 -24.02 29.06
C VAL A 55 17.72 -23.97 27.54
N SER A 56 18.04 -25.06 26.83
CA SER A 56 17.81 -25.13 25.38
C SER A 56 16.32 -25.03 25.03
N MET A 57 15.43 -25.70 25.79
CA MET A 57 13.98 -25.63 25.60
C MET A 57 13.39 -24.26 25.96
N GLU A 58 13.92 -23.60 26.99
CA GLU A 58 13.52 -22.24 27.36
C GLU A 58 13.91 -21.22 26.29
N ASN A 59 15.14 -21.30 25.78
CA ASN A 59 15.61 -20.46 24.66
C ASN A 59 14.77 -20.67 23.40
N GLU A 60 14.47 -21.94 23.08
CA GLU A 60 13.59 -22.30 21.97
C GLU A 60 12.18 -21.75 22.16
N SER A 61 11.60 -21.93 23.35
CA SER A 61 10.27 -21.42 23.70
C SER A 61 10.20 -19.91 23.58
N SER A 62 11.24 -19.20 24.03
CA SER A 62 11.35 -17.74 23.91
C SER A 62 11.37 -17.30 22.44
N ARG A 63 12.15 -17.98 21.59
CA ARG A 63 12.20 -17.69 20.15
C ARG A 63 10.86 -17.95 19.46
N VAL A 64 10.23 -19.09 19.71
CA VAL A 64 8.91 -19.45 19.16
C VAL A 64 7.85 -18.46 19.62
N SER A 65 7.87 -18.08 20.91
CA SER A 65 6.96 -17.07 21.46
C SER A 65 7.13 -15.71 20.76
N GLN A 66 8.37 -15.31 20.44
CA GLN A 66 8.63 -14.09 19.69
C GLN A 66 8.05 -14.15 18.27
N PHE A 67 8.23 -15.27 17.55
CA PHE A 67 7.59 -15.46 16.23
C PHE A 67 6.07 -15.42 16.32
N MET A 68 5.46 -16.03 17.34
CA MET A 68 4.01 -15.95 17.53
C MET A 68 3.50 -14.53 17.74
N LYS A 69 4.22 -13.70 18.53
CA LYS A 69 3.91 -12.28 18.70
C LYS A 69 3.98 -11.54 17.36
N THR A 70 5.05 -11.75 16.61
CA THR A 70 5.21 -11.18 15.27
C THR A 70 4.09 -11.63 14.32
N ASN A 71 3.77 -12.92 14.29
CA ASN A 71 2.71 -13.49 13.46
C ASN A 71 1.32 -12.94 13.80
N THR A 72 1.09 -12.60 15.07
CA THR A 72 -0.16 -11.95 15.50
C THR A 72 -0.31 -10.56 14.87
N VAL A 73 0.76 -9.75 14.88
CA VAL A 73 0.76 -8.41 14.23
C VAL A 73 0.53 -8.54 12.73
N VAL A 74 1.23 -9.48 12.08
CA VAL A 74 1.13 -9.73 10.64
C VAL A 74 -0.27 -10.20 10.26
N SER A 75 -0.84 -11.12 11.04
CA SER A 75 -2.22 -11.61 10.84
C SER A 75 -3.24 -10.47 10.94
N SER A 76 -3.09 -9.58 11.94
CA SER A 76 -3.93 -8.39 12.09
C SER A 76 -3.82 -7.46 10.87
N ARG A 77 -2.59 -7.16 10.44
CA ARG A 77 -2.30 -6.34 9.26
C ARG A 77 -2.94 -6.91 7.99
N LEU A 78 -2.75 -8.21 7.74
CA LEU A 78 -3.33 -8.92 6.60
C LEU A 78 -4.86 -8.94 6.65
N LYS A 79 -5.47 -8.99 7.84
CA LYS A 79 -6.92 -8.92 8.00
C LYS A 79 -7.47 -7.55 7.58
N VAL A 80 -6.85 -6.46 8.04
CA VAL A 80 -7.26 -5.09 7.65
C VAL A 80 -7.07 -4.88 6.14
N ALA A 81 -5.97 -5.39 5.57
CA ALA A 81 -5.74 -5.35 4.13
C ALA A 81 -6.84 -6.12 3.35
N SER A 82 -7.18 -7.35 3.78
CA SER A 82 -8.25 -8.15 3.16
C SER A 82 -9.58 -7.41 3.17
N THR A 83 -9.99 -6.88 4.32
CA THR A 83 -11.25 -6.13 4.44
C THR A 83 -11.26 -4.88 3.57
N SER A 84 -10.12 -4.20 3.43
CA SER A 84 -10.02 -3.03 2.55
C SER A 84 -10.16 -3.42 1.07
N VAL A 85 -9.49 -4.50 0.64
CA VAL A 85 -9.59 -5.01 -0.73
C VAL A 85 -10.99 -5.52 -1.05
N GLU A 86 -11.64 -6.24 -0.12
CA GLU A 86 -13.02 -6.69 -0.26
C GLU A 86 -13.98 -5.51 -0.42
N ALA A 87 -13.77 -4.42 0.33
CA ALA A 87 -14.58 -3.21 0.20
C ALA A 87 -14.37 -2.52 -1.16
N VAL A 88 -13.12 -2.44 -1.63
CA VAL A 88 -12.81 -1.92 -2.98
C VAL A 88 -13.46 -2.78 -4.07
N ASP A 89 -13.32 -4.11 -4.02
CA ASP A 89 -13.97 -5.03 -4.98
C ASP A 89 -15.48 -4.85 -5.02
N LYS A 90 -16.11 -4.72 -3.86
CA LYS A 90 -17.54 -4.41 -3.77
C LYS A 90 -17.88 -3.08 -4.45
N THR A 91 -17.17 -1.99 -4.12
CA THR A 91 -17.38 -0.66 -4.71
C THR A 91 -17.24 -0.70 -6.24
N VAL A 92 -16.22 -1.37 -6.75
CA VAL A 92 -15.95 -1.51 -8.19
C VAL A 92 -17.05 -2.30 -8.88
N ARG A 93 -17.48 -3.45 -8.32
CA ARG A 93 -18.57 -4.26 -8.88
C ARG A 93 -19.91 -3.54 -8.86
N ASP A 94 -20.22 -2.85 -7.77
CA ASP A 94 -21.47 -2.10 -7.61
C ASP A 94 -21.53 -0.95 -8.62
N PHE A 95 -20.45 -0.18 -8.79
CA PHE A 95 -20.38 0.87 -9.80
C PHE A 95 -20.42 0.32 -11.23
N ARG A 96 -19.69 -0.76 -11.52
CA ARG A 96 -19.75 -1.43 -12.84
C ARG A 96 -21.17 -1.87 -13.20
N SER A 97 -21.91 -2.39 -12.23
CA SER A 97 -23.32 -2.76 -12.42
C SER A 97 -24.18 -1.54 -12.79
N GLN A 98 -24.02 -0.41 -12.09
CA GLN A 98 -24.72 0.83 -12.40
C GLN A 98 -24.36 1.37 -13.78
N LEU A 99 -23.07 1.36 -14.15
CA LEU A 99 -22.60 1.79 -15.46
C LEU A 99 -23.14 0.88 -16.57
N SER A 100 -23.23 -0.43 -16.34
CA SER A 100 -23.80 -1.39 -17.30
C SER A 100 -25.31 -1.22 -17.48
N LEU A 101 -26.03 -0.72 -16.47
CA LEU A 101 -27.43 -0.35 -16.62
C LEU A 101 -27.56 0.94 -17.44
N PHE A 102 -26.69 1.92 -17.17
CA PHE A 102 -26.69 3.18 -17.91
C PHE A 102 -26.24 3.04 -19.36
N SER A 103 -25.38 2.06 -19.69
CA SER A 103 -24.88 1.85 -21.06
C SER A 103 -25.97 1.52 -22.09
N GLN A 104 -27.22 1.31 -21.65
CA GLN A 104 -28.39 1.15 -22.50
C GLN A 104 -28.94 2.49 -23.03
N VAL A 105 -28.53 3.61 -22.43
CA VAL A 105 -28.90 4.97 -22.87
C VAL A 105 -28.12 5.32 -24.12
N ASP A 106 -28.83 5.74 -25.17
CA ASP A 106 -28.23 6.17 -26.44
C ASP A 106 -27.75 7.62 -26.34
N LEU A 107 -26.50 7.78 -25.90
CA LEU A 107 -25.83 9.08 -25.77
C LEU A 107 -25.60 9.80 -27.11
N THR A 108 -25.81 9.14 -28.26
CA THR A 108 -25.68 9.79 -29.58
C THR A 108 -26.86 10.69 -29.93
N LYS A 109 -27.93 10.64 -29.12
CA LYS A 109 -29.13 11.46 -29.27
C LYS A 109 -29.22 12.50 -28.15
N PRO A 110 -29.98 13.59 -28.36
CA PRO A 110 -30.36 14.49 -27.27
C PRO A 110 -31.05 13.70 -26.15
N LEU A 111 -30.57 13.85 -24.93
CA LEU A 111 -31.13 13.18 -23.76
C LEU A 111 -32.44 13.83 -23.33
N THR A 112 -33.36 13.01 -22.86
CA THR A 112 -34.54 13.48 -22.11
C THR A 112 -34.13 14.05 -20.74
N ASP A 113 -35.03 14.78 -20.08
CA ASP A 113 -34.77 15.30 -18.72
C ASP A 113 -34.48 14.18 -17.71
N GLU A 114 -35.15 13.03 -17.87
CA GLU A 114 -34.93 11.84 -17.04
C GLU A 114 -33.53 11.26 -17.27
N GLU A 115 -33.12 11.08 -18.54
CA GLU A 115 -31.79 10.56 -18.88
C GLU A 115 -30.68 11.53 -18.48
N THR A 116 -30.91 12.84 -18.58
CA THR A 116 -29.99 13.87 -18.09
C THR A 116 -29.79 13.77 -16.59
N THR A 117 -30.86 13.48 -15.84
CA THR A 117 -30.77 13.24 -14.39
C THR A 117 -30.00 11.95 -14.09
N LYS A 118 -30.30 10.86 -14.81
CA LYS A 118 -29.56 9.59 -14.68
C LYS A 118 -28.07 9.75 -14.98
N LEU A 119 -27.71 10.55 -15.97
CA LEU A 119 -26.32 10.86 -16.30
C LEU A 119 -25.63 11.56 -15.13
N LYS A 120 -26.25 12.61 -14.56
CA LYS A 120 -25.70 13.31 -13.39
C LYS A 120 -25.56 12.39 -12.18
N ASP A 121 -26.57 11.55 -11.91
CA ASP A 121 -26.53 10.58 -10.82
C ASP A 121 -25.41 9.54 -11.03
N LEU A 122 -25.19 9.09 -12.26
CA LEU A 122 -24.09 8.18 -12.59
C LEU A 122 -22.73 8.83 -12.31
N GLN A 123 -22.53 10.08 -12.75
CA GLN A 123 -21.26 10.79 -12.53
C GLN A 123 -21.01 11.06 -11.04
N ASN A 124 -22.06 11.40 -10.27
CA ASN A 124 -21.96 11.50 -8.81
C ASN A 124 -21.55 10.16 -8.18
N ARG A 125 -22.20 9.06 -8.58
CA ARG A 125 -21.86 7.71 -8.09
C ARG A 125 -20.45 7.30 -8.47
N ALA A 126 -19.97 7.68 -9.66
CA ALA A 126 -18.60 7.43 -10.09
C ALA A 126 -17.59 8.14 -9.17
N PHE A 127 -17.86 9.41 -8.84
CA PHE A 127 -17.03 10.18 -7.92
C PHE A 127 -17.11 9.66 -6.48
N GLU A 128 -18.28 9.28 -5.99
CA GLU A 128 -18.45 8.65 -4.67
C GLU A 128 -17.68 7.33 -4.58
N ALA A 129 -17.71 6.51 -5.64
CA ALA A 129 -16.98 5.24 -5.71
C ALA A 129 -15.46 5.48 -5.74
N LEU A 130 -15.01 6.52 -6.45
CA LEU A 130 -13.62 6.99 -6.46
C LEU A 130 -13.14 7.35 -5.05
N LYS A 131 -13.89 8.20 -4.33
CA LYS A 131 -13.57 8.62 -2.94
C LYS A 131 -13.67 7.47 -1.93
N SER A 132 -14.60 6.55 -2.13
CA SER A 132 -14.72 5.34 -1.29
C SER A 132 -13.49 4.45 -1.47
N THR A 133 -13.01 4.30 -2.70
CA THR A 133 -11.80 3.51 -3.00
C THR A 133 -10.55 4.14 -2.39
N GLU A 134 -10.40 5.46 -2.51
CA GLU A 134 -9.35 6.21 -1.79
C GLU A 134 -9.42 5.98 -0.27
N TYR A 135 -10.61 6.08 0.33
CA TYR A 135 -10.78 5.84 1.76
C TYR A 135 -10.29 4.45 2.19
N TYR A 136 -10.68 3.39 1.47
CA TYR A 136 -10.27 2.03 1.81
C TYR A 136 -8.76 1.79 1.57
N LEU A 137 -8.19 2.36 0.52
CA LEU A 137 -6.76 2.25 0.23
C LEU A 137 -5.90 3.10 1.17
N ASN A 138 -6.49 4.08 1.85
CA ASN A 138 -5.85 4.87 2.91
C ASN A 138 -6.06 4.28 4.31
N ASN A 139 -6.56 3.05 4.45
CA ASN A 139 -6.65 2.40 5.76
C ASN A 139 -5.27 2.13 6.38
N GLN A 140 -5.21 2.29 7.70
CA GLN A 140 -4.01 2.11 8.50
C GLN A 140 -4.11 0.88 9.40
N HIS A 141 -2.94 0.36 9.77
CA HIS A 141 -2.77 -0.58 10.88
C HIS A 141 -1.62 -0.07 11.77
N ASP A 142 -1.88 0.09 13.07
CA ASP A 142 -0.92 0.67 14.04
C ASP A 142 -0.30 2.02 13.61
N GLY A 143 -1.10 2.89 12.99
CA GLY A 143 -0.67 4.22 12.53
C GLY A 143 0.11 4.23 11.20
N SER A 144 0.30 3.06 10.59
CA SER A 144 1.02 2.90 9.31
C SER A 144 0.05 2.58 8.17
N TYR A 145 0.19 3.28 7.04
CA TYR A 145 -0.61 3.01 5.85
C TYR A 145 -0.26 1.65 5.22
N LEU A 146 -1.29 0.88 4.90
CA LEU A 146 -1.12 -0.50 4.42
C LEU A 146 -0.63 -0.60 2.98
N PHE A 147 -1.09 0.33 2.13
CA PHE A 147 -0.90 0.30 0.68
C PHE A 147 0.13 1.32 0.17
N ALA A 148 0.98 1.85 1.06
CA ALA A 148 1.96 2.89 0.75
C ALA A 148 3.37 2.37 0.41
N GLY A 149 3.58 1.06 0.46
CA GLY A 149 4.93 0.50 0.36
C GLY A 149 5.75 0.84 1.62
N GLY A 150 6.93 1.40 1.44
CA GLY A 150 7.84 1.86 2.49
C GLY A 150 7.52 3.24 3.06
N ARG A 151 6.75 4.08 2.35
CA ARG A 151 6.28 5.40 2.82
C ARG A 151 5.06 5.30 3.74
N THR A 152 5.21 4.61 4.86
CA THR A 152 4.08 4.25 5.74
C THR A 152 3.44 5.43 6.49
N ASP A 153 4.05 6.61 6.46
CA ASP A 153 3.62 7.84 7.12
C ASP A 153 2.81 8.79 6.21
N THR A 154 2.70 8.47 4.92
CA THR A 154 2.00 9.30 3.92
C THR A 154 0.78 8.54 3.38
N PRO A 155 -0.39 9.19 3.25
CA PRO A 155 -1.56 8.56 2.62
C PRO A 155 -1.19 8.06 1.21
N PRO A 156 -1.38 6.76 0.89
CA PRO A 156 -0.94 6.21 -0.39
C PRO A 156 -1.74 6.70 -1.59
N VAL A 157 -3.01 7.05 -1.40
CA VAL A 157 -3.90 7.56 -2.46
C VAL A 157 -4.32 8.97 -2.10
N ASP A 158 -4.15 9.91 -3.03
CA ASP A 158 -4.56 11.29 -2.87
C ASP A 158 -5.36 11.76 -4.08
N ILE A 159 -6.66 11.98 -3.85
CA ILE A 159 -7.61 12.52 -4.83
C ILE A 159 -8.11 13.86 -4.27
N PRO A 160 -7.49 14.98 -4.65
CA PRO A 160 -7.60 16.27 -3.94
C PRO A 160 -8.88 17.04 -4.33
N TYR A 161 -9.99 16.33 -4.43
CA TYR A 161 -11.31 16.84 -4.77
C TYR A 161 -12.31 16.32 -3.74
N ASN A 162 -13.16 17.20 -3.22
CA ASN A 162 -14.20 16.86 -2.25
C ASN A 162 -15.58 16.71 -2.91
N THR A 163 -15.78 17.35 -4.06
CA THR A 163 -17.04 17.32 -4.80
C THR A 163 -16.81 16.97 -6.27
N LEU A 164 -17.87 16.45 -6.92
CA LEU A 164 -17.87 16.23 -8.36
C LEU A 164 -17.61 17.54 -9.12
N GLU A 165 -18.15 18.66 -8.64
CA GLU A 165 -17.96 19.98 -9.26
C GLU A 165 -16.48 20.41 -9.24
N GLU A 166 -15.80 20.27 -8.10
CA GLU A 166 -14.35 20.53 -8.00
C GLU A 166 -13.54 19.66 -8.97
N PHE A 167 -13.89 18.37 -9.06
CA PHE A 167 -13.27 17.44 -9.99
C PHE A 167 -13.50 17.84 -11.45
N GLN A 168 -14.74 18.18 -11.82
CA GLN A 168 -15.12 18.56 -13.18
C GLN A 168 -14.63 19.96 -13.59
N ASN A 169 -14.32 20.84 -12.64
CA ASN A 169 -13.65 22.11 -12.90
C ASN A 169 -12.22 21.91 -13.44
N VAL A 170 -11.55 20.82 -13.03
CA VAL A 170 -10.27 20.41 -13.60
C VAL A 170 -10.49 19.53 -14.82
N PHE A 171 -11.22 18.42 -14.66
CA PHE A 171 -11.50 17.44 -15.71
C PHE A 171 -12.89 17.65 -16.30
N ASN A 172 -13.02 18.69 -17.12
CA ASN A 172 -14.29 19.05 -17.75
C ASN A 172 -14.69 18.10 -18.90
N GLY A 173 -13.79 17.21 -19.32
CA GLY A 173 -14.02 16.24 -20.37
C GLY A 173 -14.02 16.83 -21.79
N LYS A 174 -13.81 18.14 -21.92
CA LYS A 174 -13.76 18.90 -23.16
C LYS A 174 -12.32 19.29 -23.48
N THR A 175 -11.75 20.18 -22.66
CA THR A 175 -10.40 20.69 -22.82
C THR A 175 -9.38 19.83 -22.08
N VAL A 176 -9.71 19.51 -20.84
CA VAL A 176 -8.89 18.68 -19.97
C VAL A 176 -9.68 17.41 -19.68
N THR A 177 -9.10 16.29 -20.06
CA THR A 177 -9.69 14.95 -19.86
C THR A 177 -8.87 14.19 -18.84
N TYR A 178 -9.54 13.36 -18.05
CA TYR A 178 -8.82 12.46 -17.14
C TYR A 178 -7.99 11.47 -17.96
N PRO A 179 -6.74 11.17 -17.56
CA PRO A 179 -5.86 10.25 -18.29
C PRO A 179 -6.55 8.93 -18.66
N GLN A 180 -6.51 8.60 -19.96
CA GLN A 180 -7.17 7.39 -20.48
C GLN A 180 -6.25 6.16 -20.52
N SER A 181 -4.94 6.34 -20.28
CA SER A 181 -3.95 5.27 -20.18
C SER A 181 -3.30 5.24 -18.80
N ARG A 182 -2.82 4.07 -18.38
CA ARG A 182 -2.06 3.94 -17.13
C ARG A 182 -0.77 4.77 -17.14
N ALA A 183 -0.08 4.82 -18.29
CA ALA A 183 1.17 5.55 -18.42
C ALA A 183 0.96 7.05 -18.15
N ALA A 184 -0.09 7.64 -18.71
CA ALA A 184 -0.44 9.04 -18.46
C ALA A 184 -0.98 9.27 -17.05
N ASN A 185 -1.78 8.33 -16.50
CA ASN A 185 -2.34 8.44 -15.16
C ASN A 185 -1.27 8.41 -14.04
N LEU A 186 -0.11 7.80 -14.32
CA LEU A 186 1.01 7.66 -13.38
C LEU A 186 2.25 8.44 -13.83
N ALA A 187 2.12 9.38 -14.77
CA ALA A 187 3.24 10.18 -15.26
C ALA A 187 3.67 11.22 -14.21
N ASP A 188 4.81 10.99 -13.55
CA ASP A 188 5.39 11.87 -12.50
C ASP A 188 6.63 12.64 -13.00
N ALA A 189 6.56 13.19 -14.22
CA ALA A 189 7.69 13.93 -14.78
C ALA A 189 7.74 15.35 -14.22
N LYS A 190 8.76 15.64 -13.41
CA LYS A 190 9.04 16.99 -12.89
C LYS A 190 9.82 17.80 -13.93
N VAL A 191 9.31 18.98 -14.28
CA VAL A 191 9.90 19.83 -15.32
C VAL A 191 10.23 21.20 -14.73
N ALA A 192 11.46 21.67 -14.97
CA ALA A 192 11.87 23.02 -14.63
C ALA A 192 11.34 24.02 -15.67
N GLY A 193 10.87 25.17 -15.19
CA GLY A 193 10.40 26.27 -16.04
C GLY A 193 10.69 27.62 -15.41
N THR A 194 10.20 28.67 -16.05
CA THR A 194 10.23 30.06 -15.58
C THR A 194 8.82 30.61 -15.64
N MET A 195 8.30 31.03 -14.48
CA MET A 195 7.05 31.76 -14.40
C MET A 195 7.35 33.25 -14.54
N THR A 196 6.74 33.88 -15.55
CA THR A 196 6.89 35.31 -15.83
C THR A 196 5.53 35.96 -15.84
N VAL A 197 5.28 36.87 -14.90
CA VAL A 197 4.04 37.64 -14.77
C VAL A 197 4.40 39.11 -14.69
N ALA A 198 4.19 39.82 -15.80
CA ALA A 198 4.46 41.25 -15.88
C ALA A 198 3.41 42.08 -15.10
N PRO A 199 3.74 43.29 -14.61
CA PRO A 199 2.83 44.17 -13.87
C PRO A 199 1.50 44.57 -14.55
N GLY A 200 1.29 44.22 -15.81
CA GLY A 200 0.03 44.42 -16.55
C GLY A 200 -0.65 43.12 -17.04
N ALA A 201 -0.12 41.95 -16.69
CA ALA A 201 -0.63 40.62 -17.07
C ALA A 201 -1.23 39.86 -15.86
N LEU A 202 -1.51 40.57 -14.76
CA LEU A 202 -2.22 40.01 -13.62
C LEU A 202 -3.65 39.65 -14.06
N ALA A 203 -4.07 38.42 -13.78
CA ALA A 203 -5.40 37.89 -14.11
C ALA A 203 -5.74 37.73 -15.61
N THR A 204 -4.75 37.68 -16.52
CA THR A 204 -5.00 37.18 -17.89
C THR A 204 -5.08 35.66 -17.87
N ASP A 205 -6.27 35.09 -18.09
CA ASP A 205 -6.50 33.65 -18.16
C ASP A 205 -6.51 33.18 -19.64
N PRO A 206 -5.76 32.13 -20.00
CA PRO A 206 -4.82 31.37 -19.17
C PRO A 206 -3.54 32.14 -18.84
N GLY A 207 -2.99 31.87 -17.66
CA GLY A 207 -1.61 32.24 -17.32
C GLY A 207 -0.59 31.35 -18.04
N THR A 208 0.70 31.68 -17.96
CA THR A 208 1.75 30.91 -18.64
C THR A 208 2.94 30.57 -17.75
N ILE A 209 3.52 29.39 -17.99
CA ILE A 209 4.86 29.01 -17.53
C ILE A 209 5.68 28.70 -18.78
N THR A 210 6.87 29.30 -18.87
CA THR A 210 7.73 29.20 -20.06
C THR A 210 9.02 28.44 -19.77
N ALA A 211 9.59 27.78 -20.77
CA ALA A 211 10.86 27.07 -20.68
C ALA A 211 11.56 27.05 -22.05
N ALA A 212 12.76 26.47 -22.11
CA ALA A 212 13.44 26.26 -23.39
C ALA A 212 12.62 25.32 -24.29
N ALA A 213 12.80 25.43 -25.61
CA ALA A 213 12.11 24.58 -26.58
C ALA A 213 12.30 23.08 -26.25
N GLY A 214 11.22 22.30 -26.33
CA GLY A 214 11.21 20.87 -25.99
C GLY A 214 11.20 20.55 -24.50
N SER A 215 11.09 21.53 -23.59
CA SER A 215 11.10 21.27 -22.15
C SER A 215 9.83 20.56 -21.67
N PHE A 216 8.65 20.99 -22.14
CA PHE A 216 7.36 20.44 -21.72
C PHE A 216 6.85 19.25 -22.55
N ILE A 217 7.57 18.89 -23.62
CA ILE A 217 7.23 17.77 -24.52
C ILE A 217 8.38 16.78 -24.62
N ASP A 218 8.09 15.55 -25.01
CA ASP A 218 9.09 14.58 -25.43
C ASP A 218 9.45 14.81 -26.90
N ALA A 219 10.54 15.55 -27.11
CA ALA A 219 11.07 15.84 -28.44
C ALA A 219 11.45 14.58 -29.23
N THR A 220 11.66 13.43 -28.57
CA THR A 220 11.94 12.15 -29.25
C THR A 220 10.70 11.48 -29.82
N LYS A 221 9.51 11.94 -29.41
CA LYS A 221 8.18 11.48 -29.85
C LYS A 221 7.37 12.62 -30.48
N THR A 222 8.04 13.47 -31.23
CA THR A 222 7.42 14.62 -31.92
C THR A 222 7.49 14.42 -33.42
N GLU A 223 6.35 14.59 -34.08
CA GLU A 223 6.18 14.41 -35.53
C GLU A 223 5.76 15.76 -36.14
N THR A 224 6.36 16.16 -37.26
CA THR A 224 6.13 17.49 -37.86
C THR A 224 6.01 17.44 -39.38
N GLY A 225 4.86 17.84 -39.90
CA GLY A 225 4.55 17.77 -41.31
C GLY A 225 4.59 19.10 -42.03
N VAL A 226 5.14 19.10 -43.24
CA VAL A 226 4.95 20.16 -44.24
C VAL A 226 4.54 19.50 -45.56
N GLY A 227 3.26 19.58 -45.95
CA GLY A 227 2.78 19.09 -47.24
C GLY A 227 2.53 17.58 -47.36
N GLY A 228 2.30 16.88 -46.25
CA GLY A 228 1.71 15.54 -46.22
C GLY A 228 0.43 15.58 -45.38
N ASP A 229 -0.69 15.16 -45.96
CA ASP A 229 -2.02 15.33 -45.34
C ASP A 229 -2.10 14.59 -44.01
N LEU A 230 -2.24 15.34 -42.91
CA LEU A 230 -2.68 14.76 -41.64
C LEU A 230 -4.17 14.45 -41.79
N THR A 231 -4.55 13.17 -41.74
CA THR A 231 -5.92 12.74 -42.05
C THR A 231 -6.58 12.13 -40.82
N PHE A 232 -7.67 12.74 -40.36
CA PHE A 232 -8.51 12.22 -39.28
C PHE A 232 -9.67 11.42 -39.87
N THR A 233 -9.93 10.23 -39.35
CA THR A 233 -11.10 9.41 -39.74
C THR A 233 -11.89 9.05 -38.49
N ALA A 234 -13.00 9.78 -38.27
CA ALA A 234 -13.85 9.64 -37.09
C ALA A 234 -14.43 8.23 -36.93
N ALA A 235 -14.83 7.59 -38.05
CA ALA A 235 -15.42 6.26 -38.04
C ALA A 235 -14.48 5.16 -37.51
N ASN A 236 -13.16 5.34 -37.68
CA ASN A 236 -12.14 4.40 -37.25
C ASN A 236 -11.37 4.87 -36.01
N ASN A 237 -11.69 6.07 -35.49
CA ASN A 237 -10.90 6.78 -34.49
C ASN A 237 -9.42 6.90 -34.87
N THR A 238 -9.09 7.17 -36.13
CA THR A 238 -7.68 7.22 -36.55
C THR A 238 -7.22 8.62 -36.93
N VAL A 239 -5.93 8.87 -36.72
CA VAL A 239 -5.17 9.94 -37.37
C VAL A 239 -4.00 9.31 -38.11
N ALA A 240 -3.81 9.67 -39.38
CA ALA A 240 -2.81 9.06 -40.24
C ALA A 240 -1.97 10.12 -40.95
N SER A 241 -0.69 9.80 -41.13
CA SER A 241 0.23 10.57 -41.95
C SER A 241 1.38 9.67 -42.41
N PRO A 242 1.90 9.82 -43.65
CA PRO A 242 3.11 9.13 -44.09
C PRO A 242 4.33 9.40 -43.18
N GLN A 243 4.32 10.50 -42.43
CA GLN A 243 5.39 10.82 -41.50
C GLN A 243 5.38 9.99 -40.23
N PHE A 244 4.26 9.35 -39.87
CA PHE A 244 4.22 8.44 -38.72
C PHE A 244 4.84 7.08 -39.02
N VAL A 245 5.33 6.84 -40.23
CA VAL A 245 6.04 5.60 -40.56
C VAL A 245 7.34 5.54 -39.75
N GLY A 246 7.45 4.51 -38.90
CA GLY A 246 8.57 4.37 -37.97
C GLY A 246 8.52 5.31 -36.75
N THR A 247 7.36 5.92 -36.46
CA THR A 247 7.17 6.76 -35.28
C THR A 247 7.53 6.04 -33.97
N THR A 248 8.00 6.80 -33.00
CA THR A 248 8.28 6.37 -31.62
C THR A 248 7.11 6.60 -30.67
N ILE A 249 6.03 7.24 -31.16
CA ILE A 249 4.75 7.31 -30.45
C ILE A 249 4.24 5.88 -30.23
N ALA A 250 3.80 5.59 -29.02
CA ALA A 250 3.37 4.27 -28.58
C ALA A 250 1.92 4.29 -28.09
N ALA A 251 1.32 3.10 -28.04
CA ALA A 251 0.04 2.91 -27.35
C ALA A 251 0.16 3.38 -25.89
N GLY A 252 -0.84 4.12 -25.42
CA GLY A 252 -0.88 4.76 -24.12
C GLY A 252 -0.30 6.17 -24.07
N ASP A 253 0.42 6.63 -25.10
CA ASP A 253 0.89 8.02 -25.15
C ASP A 253 -0.31 8.98 -25.29
N VAL A 254 -0.26 10.09 -24.57
CA VAL A 254 -1.11 11.24 -24.85
C VAL A 254 -0.38 12.08 -25.89
N ILE A 255 -1.07 12.43 -26.97
CA ILE A 255 -0.56 13.29 -28.02
C ILE A 255 -1.31 14.62 -28.02
N ARG A 256 -0.58 15.70 -28.24
CA ARG A 256 -1.11 17.04 -28.51
C ARG A 256 -1.01 17.26 -30.01
N VAL A 257 -2.15 17.51 -30.65
CA VAL A 257 -2.23 17.84 -32.08
C VAL A 257 -2.23 19.36 -32.26
N ASP A 258 -1.30 19.88 -33.05
CA ASP A 258 -1.26 21.26 -33.54
C ASP A 258 -1.38 21.28 -35.06
N MET A 259 -2.28 22.11 -35.60
CA MET A 259 -2.51 22.27 -37.03
C MET A 259 -2.33 23.74 -37.46
N GLY A 260 -1.51 24.51 -36.71
CA GLY A 260 -1.12 25.87 -37.03
C GLY A 260 -1.62 26.95 -36.06
N ALA A 261 -2.18 26.56 -34.91
CA ALA A 261 -2.65 27.51 -33.90
C ALA A 261 -1.49 28.26 -33.22
N THR A 262 -1.55 29.59 -33.19
CA THR A 262 -0.63 30.42 -32.38
C THR A 262 -1.30 30.77 -31.04
N GLY A 263 -0.75 30.28 -29.93
CA GLY A 263 -1.32 30.52 -28.59
C GLY A 263 -1.94 29.26 -27.98
N PRO A 264 -2.78 29.40 -26.93
CA PRO A 264 -3.54 28.27 -26.41
C PRO A 264 -4.55 27.80 -27.46
N LEU A 265 -4.86 26.51 -27.45
CA LEU A 265 -5.92 25.94 -28.29
C LEU A 265 -7.22 26.78 -28.18
N PRO A 266 -7.77 27.27 -29.31
CA PRO A 266 -8.97 28.09 -29.28
C PRO A 266 -10.16 27.24 -28.83
N VAL A 267 -10.88 27.77 -27.83
CA VAL A 267 -12.17 27.21 -27.40
C VAL A 267 -13.32 28.06 -27.92
N ASP A 268 -14.43 27.41 -28.26
CA ASP A 268 -15.66 28.14 -28.57
C ASP A 268 -16.29 28.78 -27.32
N ALA A 269 -17.37 29.54 -27.49
CA ALA A 269 -18.09 30.19 -26.39
C ALA A 269 -18.67 29.21 -25.35
N THR A 270 -18.66 27.91 -25.63
CA THR A 270 -19.14 26.83 -24.75
C THR A 270 -18.00 26.02 -24.14
N GLY A 271 -16.75 26.46 -24.33
CA GLY A 271 -15.54 25.84 -23.80
C GLY A 271 -15.14 24.54 -24.49
N ASN A 272 -15.64 24.28 -25.71
CA ASN A 272 -15.21 23.11 -26.49
C ASN A 272 -14.05 23.47 -27.42
N TYR A 273 -13.15 22.51 -27.66
CA TYR A 273 -12.24 22.62 -28.79
C TYR A 273 -13.04 22.56 -30.10
N GLY A 274 -12.87 23.57 -30.95
CA GLY A 274 -13.65 23.73 -32.17
C GLY A 274 -13.31 22.76 -33.32
N GLY A 275 -12.25 21.96 -33.19
CA GLY A 275 -11.75 21.10 -34.26
C GLY A 275 -10.92 19.90 -33.76
N ASN A 276 -10.23 19.21 -34.66
CA ASN A 276 -9.37 18.08 -34.29
C ASN A 276 -8.04 18.48 -33.61
N GLU A 277 -7.74 19.78 -33.50
CA GLU A 277 -6.64 20.29 -32.66
C GLU A 277 -6.98 20.16 -31.16
N ARG A 278 -6.38 19.16 -30.50
CA ARG A 278 -6.60 18.84 -29.08
C ARG A 278 -5.60 17.81 -28.57
N PHE A 279 -5.80 17.35 -27.33
CA PHE A 279 -5.19 16.14 -26.80
C PHE A 279 -5.99 14.87 -27.15
N TYR A 280 -5.28 13.83 -27.56
CA TYR A 280 -5.81 12.47 -27.72
C TYR A 280 -4.95 11.46 -26.97
N THR A 281 -5.56 10.37 -26.51
CA THR A 281 -4.81 9.20 -26.06
C THR A 281 -4.70 8.20 -27.18
N VAL A 282 -3.48 7.75 -27.48
CA VAL A 282 -3.20 6.74 -28.50
C VAL A 282 -3.55 5.37 -27.95
N LYS A 283 -4.46 4.67 -28.62
CA LYS A 283 -4.88 3.30 -28.30
C LYS A 283 -3.95 2.26 -28.93
N ALA A 284 -3.58 2.48 -30.19
CA ALA A 284 -2.74 1.57 -30.96
C ALA A 284 -1.98 2.33 -32.05
N VAL A 285 -0.87 1.75 -32.50
CA VAL A 285 0.01 2.33 -33.51
C VAL A 285 0.29 1.28 -34.57
N ASP A 286 0.01 1.63 -35.83
CA ASP A 286 0.54 0.92 -36.99
C ASP A 286 1.64 1.79 -37.61
N ALA A 287 2.86 1.58 -37.13
CA ALA A 287 4.04 2.29 -37.61
C ALA A 287 4.47 1.89 -39.02
N THR A 288 3.87 0.85 -39.61
CA THR A 288 4.15 0.45 -41.00
C THR A 288 3.35 1.31 -41.97
N THR A 289 2.09 1.59 -41.63
CA THR A 289 1.20 2.43 -42.45
C THR A 289 1.19 3.89 -42.03
N GLY A 290 1.76 4.22 -40.87
CA GLY A 290 1.73 5.57 -40.32
C GLY A 290 0.35 5.95 -39.79
N THR A 291 -0.32 5.02 -39.11
CA THR A 291 -1.68 5.21 -38.57
C THR A 291 -1.67 5.10 -37.05
N LEU A 292 -2.20 6.11 -36.37
CA LEU A 292 -2.49 6.08 -34.94
C LEU A 292 -3.98 5.85 -34.75
N THR A 293 -4.36 4.87 -33.92
CA THR A 293 -5.74 4.69 -33.44
C THR A 293 -5.87 5.38 -32.10
N LEU A 294 -6.96 6.12 -31.90
CA LEU A 294 -7.22 7.00 -30.76
C LEU A 294 -8.31 6.38 -29.86
N GLU A 295 -8.24 6.66 -28.56
CA GLU A 295 -9.27 6.23 -27.60
C GLU A 295 -10.60 6.97 -27.82
N SER A 296 -10.54 8.25 -28.20
CA SER A 296 -11.71 9.08 -28.52
C SER A 296 -11.81 9.33 -30.03
N SER A 297 -13.05 9.38 -30.52
CA SER A 297 -13.31 9.70 -31.93
C SER A 297 -13.00 11.18 -32.20
N PRO A 298 -12.27 11.51 -33.29
CA PRO A 298 -12.14 12.87 -33.79
C PRO A 298 -13.52 13.50 -34.10
N PRO A 299 -13.85 14.68 -33.54
CA PRO A 299 -15.15 15.32 -33.78
C PRO A 299 -15.39 15.86 -35.18
N VAL A 300 -14.36 16.32 -35.87
CA VAL A 300 -14.51 16.71 -37.27
C VAL A 300 -14.30 15.47 -38.12
N THR A 301 -15.34 15.07 -38.82
CA THR A 301 -15.37 13.84 -39.59
C THR A 301 -14.54 13.97 -40.86
N ASN A 302 -13.63 13.02 -41.07
CA ASN A 302 -12.87 12.85 -42.32
C ASN A 302 -12.10 14.12 -42.76
N GLU A 303 -11.47 14.80 -41.80
CA GLU A 303 -10.67 16.01 -42.05
C GLU A 303 -9.28 15.66 -42.59
N ALA A 304 -8.83 16.38 -43.62
CA ALA A 304 -7.47 16.29 -44.16
C ALA A 304 -6.80 17.65 -44.09
N VAL A 305 -5.59 17.69 -43.51
CA VAL A 305 -4.85 18.91 -43.23
C VAL A 305 -3.60 18.97 -44.11
N ALA A 306 -3.64 19.81 -45.13
CA ALA A 306 -2.55 19.96 -46.11
C ALA A 306 -1.44 20.95 -45.65
N GLY A 307 -1.60 21.56 -44.48
CA GLY A 307 -0.71 22.61 -43.93
C GLY A 307 0.42 22.09 -43.04
N ALA A 308 1.09 23.02 -42.36
CA ALA A 308 2.06 22.69 -41.33
C ALA A 308 1.32 22.17 -40.09
N TRP A 309 1.74 21.03 -39.56
CA TRP A 309 1.17 20.44 -38.36
C TRP A 309 2.29 19.85 -37.48
N THR A 310 2.03 19.78 -36.18
CA THR A 310 2.92 19.16 -35.20
C THR A 310 2.11 18.25 -34.29
N ILE A 311 2.57 17.01 -34.10
CA ILE A 311 2.09 16.13 -33.04
C ILE A 311 3.22 15.96 -32.03
N SER A 312 2.94 16.27 -30.77
CA SER A 312 3.92 16.16 -29.69
C SER A 312 3.37 15.35 -28.52
N VAL A 313 4.20 14.55 -27.86
CA VAL A 313 3.83 13.88 -26.60
C VAL A 313 4.18 14.77 -25.41
N PRO A 314 3.22 15.17 -24.57
CA PRO A 314 3.50 15.94 -23.35
C PRO A 314 4.37 15.18 -22.35
N LYS A 315 5.30 15.86 -21.69
CA LYS A 315 5.93 15.37 -20.46
C LYS A 315 5.08 15.69 -19.24
N VAL A 316 4.47 16.86 -19.23
CA VAL A 316 3.51 17.29 -18.20
C VAL A 316 2.12 17.04 -18.77
N MET A 317 1.36 16.11 -18.18
CA MET A 317 0.01 15.82 -18.67
C MET A 317 -0.94 17.00 -18.40
N PRO A 318 -1.89 17.30 -19.30
CA PRO A 318 -2.98 18.22 -19.00
C PRO A 318 -3.73 17.76 -17.74
N GLY A 319 -4.14 18.72 -16.92
CA GLY A 319 -4.70 18.46 -15.60
C GLY A 319 -3.91 19.14 -14.49
N GLN A 320 -4.06 18.63 -13.29
CA GLN A 320 -3.57 19.29 -12.09
C GLN A 320 -2.04 19.15 -11.95
N VAL A 321 -1.37 20.28 -11.70
CA VAL A 321 0.07 20.37 -11.44
C VAL A 321 0.34 21.21 -10.20
N SER A 322 1.32 20.81 -9.41
CA SER A 322 1.89 21.64 -8.35
C SER A 322 3.03 22.48 -8.91
N VAL A 323 3.05 23.76 -8.54
CA VAL A 323 4.13 24.69 -8.88
C VAL A 323 4.81 25.13 -7.59
N SER A 324 6.14 25.06 -7.59
CA SER A 324 6.98 25.46 -6.44
C SER A 324 8.14 26.34 -6.87
N GLY A 325 8.61 27.23 -5.99
CA GLY A 325 9.68 28.19 -6.25
C GLY A 325 9.21 29.54 -6.80
N ALA A 326 7.90 29.70 -6.97
CA ALA A 326 7.21 30.91 -7.41
C ALA A 326 6.89 31.90 -6.28
N GLY A 327 7.08 31.52 -5.02
CA GLY A 327 6.84 32.38 -3.86
C GLY A 327 5.34 32.55 -3.61
N ALA A 328 4.81 33.77 -3.76
CA ALA A 328 3.37 34.04 -3.57
C ALA A 328 2.46 33.31 -4.57
N ASN A 329 3.03 32.76 -5.64
CA ASN A 329 2.33 31.96 -6.65
C ASN A 329 2.56 30.43 -6.47
N ASP A 330 3.13 29.99 -5.34
CA ASP A 330 3.28 28.56 -5.04
C ASP A 330 1.93 27.95 -4.69
N GLN A 331 1.36 27.23 -5.64
CA GLN A 331 0.05 26.59 -5.50
C GLN A 331 -0.14 25.52 -6.59
N THR A 332 -1.33 24.93 -6.57
CA THR A 332 -1.78 24.00 -7.60
C THR A 332 -2.48 24.76 -8.74
N TYR A 333 -2.17 24.36 -9.97
CA TYR A 333 -2.75 24.90 -11.20
C TYR A 333 -3.32 23.76 -12.06
N THR A 334 -4.23 24.08 -12.96
CA THR A 334 -4.69 23.21 -14.03
C THR A 334 -3.97 23.60 -15.32
N VAL A 335 -3.20 22.67 -15.90
CA VAL A 335 -2.66 22.81 -17.26
C VAL A 335 -3.76 22.49 -18.26
N SER A 336 -4.15 23.48 -19.06
CA SER A 336 -5.22 23.37 -20.06
C SER A 336 -4.71 23.14 -21.48
N ASP A 337 -3.48 23.57 -21.78
CA ASP A 337 -2.81 23.32 -23.05
C ASP A 337 -1.28 23.48 -22.92
N ILE A 338 -0.57 23.02 -23.95
CA ILE A 338 0.89 23.06 -24.10
C ILE A 338 1.18 23.50 -25.53
N SER A 339 2.11 24.46 -25.71
CA SER A 339 2.51 24.89 -27.05
C SER A 339 3.16 23.75 -27.83
N ALA A 340 3.00 23.75 -29.17
CA ALA A 340 3.52 22.71 -30.05
C ALA A 340 5.05 22.50 -29.94
N ASP A 341 5.80 23.56 -29.66
CA ASP A 341 7.24 23.52 -29.46
C ASP A 341 7.67 23.16 -28.02
N GLY A 342 6.70 22.96 -27.12
CA GLY A 342 6.91 22.66 -25.71
C GLY A 342 7.61 23.76 -24.91
N THR A 343 7.52 25.02 -25.37
CA THR A 343 8.05 26.19 -24.64
C THR A 343 7.10 26.73 -23.61
N THR A 344 5.79 26.53 -23.74
CA THR A 344 4.76 27.21 -22.94
C THR A 344 3.73 26.22 -22.41
N LEU A 345 3.47 26.26 -21.10
CA LEU A 345 2.28 25.69 -20.47
C LEU A 345 1.24 26.79 -20.28
N TYR A 346 -0.02 26.49 -20.59
CA TYR A 346 -1.16 27.34 -20.29
C TYR A 346 -1.84 26.84 -19.01
N ILE A 347 -1.94 27.71 -18.01
CA ILE A 347 -2.37 27.36 -16.66
C ILE A 347 -3.55 28.20 -16.17
N THR A 348 -4.44 27.57 -15.40
CA THR A 348 -5.59 28.20 -14.75
C THR A 348 -5.65 27.76 -13.27
N PRO A 349 -5.93 28.65 -12.29
CA PRO A 349 -6.13 30.09 -12.46
C PRO A 349 -4.83 30.79 -12.88
N PRO A 350 -4.90 32.00 -13.47
CA PRO A 350 -3.70 32.78 -13.75
C PRO A 350 -2.97 33.15 -12.44
N PRO A 351 -1.64 33.32 -12.44
CA PRO A 351 -0.92 33.67 -11.21
C PRO A 351 -1.34 35.05 -10.66
N GLY A 352 -1.39 35.16 -9.34
CA GLY A 352 -1.94 36.31 -8.62
C GLY A 352 -0.95 37.42 -8.29
N ALA A 353 0.36 37.16 -8.43
CA ALA A 353 1.42 38.11 -8.12
C ALA A 353 2.43 38.25 -9.26
N THR A 354 2.97 39.45 -9.44
CA THR A 354 4.03 39.71 -10.42
C THR A 354 5.31 39.00 -10.01
N THR A 355 5.84 38.18 -10.90
CA THR A 355 7.05 37.40 -10.63
C THR A 355 7.84 37.14 -11.91
N THR A 356 9.14 36.92 -11.78
CA THR A 356 9.98 36.34 -12.83
C THR A 356 10.97 35.45 -12.13
N THR A 357 10.61 34.18 -12.00
CA THR A 357 11.37 33.24 -11.18
C THR A 357 11.36 31.84 -11.79
N ALA A 358 12.43 31.10 -11.52
CA ALA A 358 12.50 29.70 -11.84
C ALA A 358 11.49 28.92 -10.98
N VAL A 359 10.81 27.97 -11.59
CA VAL A 359 9.80 27.15 -10.94
C VAL A 359 10.02 25.67 -11.28
N THR A 360 9.56 24.80 -10.40
CA THR A 360 9.40 23.37 -10.70
C THR A 360 7.92 23.08 -10.85
N VAL A 361 7.55 22.48 -11.98
CA VAL A 361 6.20 21.99 -12.27
C VAL A 361 6.21 20.48 -12.06
N ALA A 362 5.32 19.97 -11.21
CA ALA A 362 5.16 18.54 -10.97
C ALA A 362 3.68 18.14 -11.10
N PRO A 363 3.34 17.18 -11.97
CA PRO A 363 1.96 16.71 -12.11
C PRO A 363 1.45 16.06 -10.83
N HIS A 364 0.13 16.17 -10.60
CA HIS A 364 -0.52 15.47 -9.50
C HIS A 364 -0.85 14.03 -9.92
N VAL A 365 -0.18 13.06 -9.31
CA VAL A 365 -0.44 11.63 -9.48
C VAL A 365 -1.22 11.11 -8.28
N TYR A 366 -2.20 10.23 -8.48
CA TYR A 366 -3.01 9.75 -7.35
C TYR A 366 -2.18 8.97 -6.31
N TYR A 367 -1.13 8.26 -6.75
CA TYR A 367 -0.34 7.39 -5.89
C TYR A 367 0.86 8.12 -5.28
N GLN A 368 0.90 8.22 -3.96
CA GLN A 368 1.91 8.98 -3.20
C GLN A 368 2.92 8.08 -2.46
N GLY A 369 2.70 6.77 -2.45
CA GLY A 369 3.59 5.78 -1.82
C GLY A 369 4.84 5.45 -2.65
N ASP A 370 5.47 4.32 -2.36
CA ASP A 370 6.59 3.77 -3.13
C ASP A 370 6.41 2.28 -3.50
N GLU A 371 7.37 1.74 -4.26
CA GLU A 371 7.32 0.35 -4.72
C GLU A 371 8.05 -0.64 -3.79
N LEU A 372 8.39 -0.22 -2.56
CA LEU A 372 9.10 -1.10 -1.64
C LEU A 372 8.16 -2.22 -1.17
N SER A 373 8.54 -3.45 -1.50
CA SER A 373 7.89 -4.66 -0.98
C SER A 373 8.53 -5.08 0.34
N THR A 374 7.73 -5.38 1.36
CA THR A 374 8.23 -5.82 2.66
C THR A 374 8.22 -7.34 2.73
N GLN A 375 9.30 -7.95 3.19
CA GLN A 375 9.33 -9.38 3.51
C GLN A 375 9.30 -9.57 5.02
N GLN A 376 8.40 -10.42 5.47
CA GLN A 376 8.21 -10.72 6.89
C GLN A 376 8.55 -12.18 7.16
N ARG A 377 9.50 -12.40 8.06
CA ARG A 377 9.82 -13.74 8.57
C ARG A 377 8.77 -14.17 9.59
N ILE A 378 8.15 -15.33 9.37
CA ILE A 378 7.06 -15.88 10.19
C ILE A 378 7.49 -17.10 11.00
N ASP A 379 8.62 -17.71 10.63
CA ASP A 379 9.28 -18.79 11.35
C ASP A 379 10.77 -18.83 10.98
N ASP A 380 11.51 -19.84 11.43
CA ASP A 380 12.93 -19.98 11.09
C ASP A 380 13.19 -20.14 9.59
N ASP A 381 12.38 -20.94 8.91
CA ASP A 381 12.56 -21.28 7.49
C ASP A 381 11.52 -20.65 6.56
N ARG A 382 10.63 -19.80 7.09
CA ARG A 382 9.49 -19.27 6.34
C ARG A 382 9.41 -17.76 6.43
N SER A 383 9.28 -17.14 5.27
CA SER A 383 8.97 -15.73 5.11
C SER A 383 7.81 -15.56 4.14
N ILE A 384 7.00 -14.54 4.35
CA ILE A 384 5.97 -14.10 3.41
C ILE A 384 6.32 -12.72 2.89
N THR A 385 5.97 -12.45 1.65
CA THR A 385 6.02 -11.10 1.09
C THR A 385 4.70 -10.39 1.39
N THR A 386 4.79 -9.27 2.09
CA THR A 386 3.68 -8.37 2.42
C THR A 386 3.95 -7.03 1.73
N GLY A 387 3.15 -6.64 0.75
CA GLY A 387 3.47 -5.40 0.02
C GLY A 387 2.63 -5.21 -1.23
N ILE A 388 1.32 -5.23 -1.06
CA ILE A 388 0.41 -4.75 -2.10
C ILE A 388 0.31 -3.24 -1.90
N ASN A 389 0.68 -2.47 -2.91
CA ASN A 389 0.57 -1.02 -2.88
C ASN A 389 -0.60 -0.53 -3.76
N ALA A 390 -1.04 0.71 -3.53
CA ALA A 390 -2.15 1.28 -4.28
C ALA A 390 -1.80 1.60 -5.75
N LYS A 391 -0.52 1.48 -6.15
CA LYS A 391 -0.07 1.53 -7.55
C LYS A 391 -0.37 0.24 -8.34
N ASN A 392 -0.80 -0.82 -7.65
CA ASN A 392 -1.15 -2.09 -8.26
C ASN A 392 -2.14 -1.88 -9.43
N PRO A 393 -1.95 -2.54 -10.59
CA PRO A 393 -2.82 -2.38 -11.76
C PRO A 393 -4.31 -2.58 -11.46
N ALA A 394 -4.68 -3.44 -10.51
CA ALA A 394 -6.07 -3.65 -10.11
C ALA A 394 -6.73 -2.35 -9.63
N PHE A 395 -6.09 -1.64 -8.69
CA PHE A 395 -6.61 -0.40 -8.14
C PHE A 395 -6.51 0.75 -9.14
N GLU A 396 -5.42 0.82 -9.91
CA GLU A 396 -5.22 1.87 -10.91
C GLU A 396 -6.33 1.86 -11.97
N LYS A 397 -6.63 0.68 -12.54
CA LYS A 397 -7.70 0.52 -13.55
C LYS A 397 -9.05 0.93 -12.99
N ALA A 398 -9.37 0.51 -11.76
CA ALA A 398 -10.61 0.85 -11.09
C ALA A 398 -10.74 2.37 -10.89
N LEU A 399 -9.71 3.00 -10.29
CA LEU A 399 -9.66 4.45 -10.07
C LEU A 399 -9.78 5.23 -11.38
N ARG A 400 -9.01 4.83 -12.40
CA ARG A 400 -9.05 5.47 -13.73
C ARG A 400 -10.43 5.33 -14.37
N ALA A 401 -11.06 4.17 -14.32
CA ALA A 401 -12.39 3.97 -14.89
C ALA A 401 -13.47 4.84 -14.22
N MET A 402 -13.45 4.92 -12.89
CA MET A 402 -14.37 5.76 -12.12
C MET A 402 -14.15 7.24 -12.45
N ALA A 403 -12.89 7.69 -12.53
CA ALA A 403 -12.54 9.06 -12.89
C ALA A 403 -12.92 9.41 -14.35
N ILE A 404 -12.76 8.48 -15.30
CA ILE A 404 -13.16 8.64 -16.71
C ILE A 404 -14.66 8.87 -16.86
N ILE A 405 -15.49 8.29 -15.97
CA ILE A 405 -16.94 8.55 -15.96
C ILE A 405 -17.28 9.80 -15.17
N ALA A 406 -16.60 10.07 -14.05
CA ALA A 406 -16.86 11.24 -13.21
C ALA A 406 -16.58 12.57 -13.95
N GLN A 407 -15.62 12.62 -14.89
CA GLN A 407 -15.33 13.85 -15.64
C GLN A 407 -16.52 14.32 -16.48
N GLY A 408 -16.51 15.60 -16.85
CA GLY A 408 -17.59 16.21 -17.62
C GLY A 408 -17.75 15.68 -19.05
N ASP A 409 -18.79 16.16 -19.73
CA ASP A 409 -19.00 15.99 -21.18
C ASP A 409 -19.09 14.52 -21.66
N LEU A 410 -19.69 13.64 -20.85
CA LEU A 410 -19.83 12.23 -21.21
C LEU A 410 -20.71 12.00 -22.45
N GLN A 411 -21.73 12.83 -22.67
CA GLN A 411 -22.64 12.70 -23.82
C GLN A 411 -21.90 12.88 -25.17
N SER A 412 -20.98 13.84 -25.25
CA SER A 412 -20.15 14.05 -26.43
C SER A 412 -19.04 13.00 -26.58
N ASN A 413 -18.80 12.19 -25.54
CA ASN A 413 -17.73 11.20 -25.48
C ASN A 413 -18.27 9.81 -25.06
N PRO A 414 -19.26 9.24 -25.79
CA PRO A 414 -19.95 8.02 -25.36
C PRO A 414 -19.04 6.78 -25.27
N GLY A 415 -17.93 6.77 -26.01
CA GLY A 415 -16.92 5.71 -25.96
C GLY A 415 -16.31 5.49 -24.57
N ARG A 416 -16.32 6.52 -23.70
CA ARG A 416 -15.85 6.42 -22.31
C ARG A 416 -16.63 5.41 -21.48
N VAL A 417 -17.92 5.21 -21.77
CA VAL A 417 -18.75 4.20 -21.09
C VAL A 417 -18.19 2.80 -21.32
N GLN A 418 -17.92 2.44 -22.57
CA GLN A 418 -17.36 1.13 -22.90
C GLN A 418 -15.93 0.98 -22.40
N GLN A 419 -15.12 2.04 -22.49
CA GLN A 419 -13.76 2.06 -21.95
C GLN A 419 -13.76 1.78 -20.45
N ALA A 420 -14.59 2.49 -19.68
CA ALA A 420 -14.69 2.30 -18.24
C ALA A 420 -15.26 0.93 -17.87
N LEU A 421 -16.25 0.40 -18.61
CA LEU A 421 -16.74 -0.97 -18.40
C LEU A 421 -15.64 -2.03 -18.60
N ASN A 422 -14.81 -1.85 -19.62
CA ASN A 422 -13.67 -2.74 -19.87
C ASN A 422 -12.64 -2.65 -18.74
N LEU A 423 -12.25 -1.43 -18.32
CA LEU A 423 -11.31 -1.23 -17.22
C LEU A 423 -11.83 -1.76 -15.88
N LEU A 424 -13.11 -1.52 -15.55
CA LEU A 424 -13.72 -2.06 -14.32
C LEU A 424 -13.78 -3.59 -14.36
N GLY A 425 -14.12 -4.18 -15.51
CA GLY A 425 -14.07 -5.63 -15.69
C GLY A 425 -12.66 -6.19 -15.48
N ASP A 426 -11.68 -5.59 -16.16
CA ASP A 426 -10.28 -6.00 -16.12
C ASP A 426 -9.59 -5.72 -14.77
N SER A 427 -10.09 -4.74 -14.00
CA SER A 427 -9.66 -4.51 -12.62
C SER A 427 -10.12 -5.59 -11.66
N VAL A 428 -11.25 -6.24 -11.95
CA VAL A 428 -11.85 -7.28 -11.11
C VAL A 428 -11.30 -8.66 -11.46
N ASP A 429 -11.16 -8.94 -12.76
CA ASP A 429 -10.69 -10.21 -13.31
C ASP A 429 -10.02 -9.90 -14.66
N HIS A 430 -8.67 -9.89 -14.67
CA HIS A 430 -7.89 -9.48 -15.83
C HIS A 430 -7.88 -10.58 -16.88
N SER A 431 -8.15 -10.22 -18.13
CA SER A 431 -8.04 -11.18 -19.23
C SER A 431 -6.60 -11.25 -19.75
N PRO A 432 -5.97 -12.43 -19.84
CA PRO A 432 -4.64 -12.56 -20.45
C PRO A 432 -4.59 -12.17 -21.93
N GLN A 433 -5.74 -12.02 -22.59
CA GLN A 433 -5.84 -11.54 -23.98
C GLN A 433 -5.83 -10.00 -24.07
N ASN A 434 -6.04 -9.30 -22.96
CA ASN A 434 -5.96 -7.85 -22.90
C ASN A 434 -4.50 -7.42 -22.73
N THR A 435 -3.85 -7.09 -23.83
CA THR A 435 -2.45 -6.61 -23.83
C THR A 435 -2.33 -5.09 -23.70
N SER A 436 -3.45 -4.36 -23.68
CA SER A 436 -3.46 -2.90 -23.56
C SER A 436 -3.29 -2.41 -22.12
N GLU A 437 -3.53 -3.29 -21.15
CA GLU A 437 -3.45 -2.99 -19.72
C GLU A 437 -2.45 -3.93 -19.02
N LEU A 438 -1.80 -3.46 -17.96
CA LEU A 438 -0.89 -4.31 -17.19
C LEU A 438 -1.63 -5.44 -16.48
N SER A 439 -0.99 -6.59 -16.37
CA SER A 439 -1.53 -7.74 -15.63
C SER A 439 -1.77 -7.41 -14.16
N GLY A 440 -2.89 -7.85 -13.62
CA GLY A 440 -3.25 -7.72 -12.21
C GLY A 440 -4.70 -7.26 -12.02
N ASP A 441 -5.38 -7.90 -11.08
CA ASP A 441 -6.76 -7.66 -10.73
C ASP A 441 -7.03 -7.89 -9.24
N LEU A 442 -8.23 -7.54 -8.80
CA LEU A 442 -8.65 -7.63 -7.40
C LEU A 442 -8.78 -9.08 -6.91
N THR A 443 -9.07 -10.02 -7.81
CA THR A 443 -9.16 -11.45 -7.48
C THR A 443 -7.78 -12.00 -7.11
N ASP A 444 -6.76 -11.68 -7.90
CA ASP A 444 -5.36 -12.01 -7.63
C ASP A 444 -4.86 -11.37 -6.33
N VAL A 445 -5.16 -10.08 -6.13
CA VAL A 445 -4.79 -9.36 -4.90
C VAL A 445 -5.42 -10.03 -3.68
N ALA A 446 -6.72 -10.35 -3.72
CA ALA A 446 -7.42 -11.04 -2.64
C ALA A 446 -6.86 -12.45 -2.41
N GLN A 447 -6.52 -13.19 -3.46
CA GLN A 447 -5.94 -14.52 -3.37
C GLN A 447 -4.57 -14.49 -2.67
N VAL A 448 -3.68 -13.56 -3.05
CA VAL A 448 -2.36 -13.41 -2.42
C VAL A 448 -2.50 -13.09 -0.93
N ILE A 449 -3.40 -12.17 -0.55
CA ILE A 449 -3.67 -11.86 0.86
C ILE A 449 -4.20 -13.11 1.58
N GLY A 450 -5.16 -13.81 1.00
CA GLY A 450 -5.75 -15.02 1.58
C GLY A 450 -4.73 -16.16 1.79
N LEU A 451 -3.83 -16.37 0.82
CA LEU A 451 -2.75 -17.36 0.94
C LEU A 451 -1.78 -17.00 2.06
N ASN A 452 -1.43 -15.71 2.18
CA ASN A 452 -0.59 -15.22 3.26
C ASN A 452 -1.26 -15.40 4.63
N GLN A 453 -2.55 -15.07 4.75
CA GLN A 453 -3.32 -15.29 5.98
C GLN A 453 -3.35 -16.78 6.37
N ALA A 454 -3.61 -17.67 5.42
CA ALA A 454 -3.61 -19.11 5.65
C ALA A 454 -2.23 -19.63 6.09
N THR A 455 -1.16 -19.13 5.46
CA THR A 455 0.22 -19.49 5.77
C THR A 455 0.62 -19.05 7.18
N VAL A 456 0.29 -17.82 7.57
CA VAL A 456 0.53 -17.29 8.92
C VAL A 456 -0.27 -18.06 9.96
N LYS A 457 -1.57 -18.31 9.70
CA LYS A 457 -2.44 -19.07 10.62
C LYS A 457 -1.93 -20.49 10.85
N ARG A 458 -1.54 -21.19 9.78
CA ARG A 458 -0.98 -22.54 9.87
C ARG A 458 0.33 -22.54 10.67
N THR A 459 1.24 -21.63 10.35
CA THR A 459 2.54 -21.50 11.04
C THR A 459 2.34 -21.19 12.53
N SER A 460 1.44 -20.26 12.85
CA SER A 460 1.11 -19.94 14.26
C SER A 460 0.49 -21.13 15.01
N THR A 461 -0.25 -22.01 14.33
CA THR A 461 -0.82 -23.23 14.94
C THR A 461 0.28 -24.26 15.22
N GLU A 462 1.18 -24.48 14.25
CA GLU A 462 2.34 -25.35 14.38
C GLU A 462 3.25 -24.88 15.54
N GLN A 463 3.55 -23.58 15.60
CA GLN A 463 4.34 -22.95 16.67
C GLN A 463 3.67 -23.06 18.04
N GLN A 464 2.34 -22.88 18.13
CA GLN A 464 1.62 -23.05 19.40
C GLN A 464 1.72 -24.50 19.92
N SER A 465 1.55 -25.49 19.04
CA SER A 465 1.71 -26.89 19.43
C SER A 465 3.13 -27.21 19.89
N TYR A 466 4.13 -26.68 19.19
CA TYR A 466 5.53 -26.87 19.57
C TYR A 466 5.89 -26.17 20.89
N LEU A 467 5.41 -24.94 21.10
CA LEU A 467 5.58 -24.22 22.37
C LEU A 467 4.97 -24.99 23.54
N THR A 468 3.75 -25.51 23.38
CA THR A 468 3.10 -26.34 24.42
C THR A 468 3.90 -27.62 24.69
N PHE A 469 4.45 -28.26 23.66
CA PHE A 469 5.33 -29.42 23.83
C PHE A 469 6.58 -29.06 24.65
N LEU A 470 7.26 -27.95 24.33
CA LEU A 470 8.43 -27.48 25.06
C LEU A 470 8.09 -27.14 26.53
N GLN A 471 6.98 -26.46 26.76
CA GLN A 471 6.50 -26.08 28.10
C GLN A 471 6.17 -27.31 28.96
N ASN A 472 5.46 -28.28 28.41
CA ASN A 472 5.16 -29.52 29.12
C ASN A 472 6.45 -30.26 29.48
N ARG A 473 7.41 -30.30 28.54
CA ARG A 473 8.69 -30.98 28.78
C ARG A 473 9.59 -30.26 29.79
N SER A 474 9.55 -28.93 29.80
CA SER A 474 10.17 -28.10 30.85
C SER A 474 9.55 -28.43 32.20
N GLY A 475 8.21 -28.45 32.28
CA GLY A 475 7.47 -28.82 33.49
C GLY A 475 7.82 -30.20 34.02
N ASP A 476 7.94 -31.23 33.16
CA ASP A 476 8.39 -32.57 33.59
C ASP A 476 9.75 -32.54 34.30
N ILE A 477 10.64 -31.64 33.86
CA ILE A 477 11.99 -31.50 34.41
C ILE A 477 11.97 -30.67 35.70
N GLU A 478 11.22 -29.57 35.73
CA GLU A 478 11.26 -28.55 36.79
C GLU A 478 10.24 -28.76 37.92
N THR A 479 9.08 -29.36 37.66
CA THR A 479 7.96 -29.41 38.62
C THR A 479 8.12 -30.54 39.64
N VAL A 480 7.99 -30.23 40.93
CA VAL A 480 7.99 -31.25 41.99
C VAL A 480 6.60 -31.85 42.19
N ASP A 481 6.51 -33.15 42.47
CA ASP A 481 5.25 -33.75 42.94
C ASP A 481 4.94 -33.23 44.35
N LYS A 482 3.91 -32.37 44.45
CA LYS A 482 3.52 -31.74 45.72
C LYS A 482 3.08 -32.74 46.77
N THR A 483 2.43 -33.83 46.38
CA THR A 483 2.00 -34.88 47.32
C THR A 483 3.22 -35.59 47.88
N GLU A 484 4.18 -35.95 47.03
CA GLU A 484 5.43 -36.56 47.50
C GLU A 484 6.26 -35.60 48.35
N ALA A 485 6.36 -34.32 47.94
CA ALA A 485 7.09 -33.30 48.68
C ALA A 485 6.48 -33.01 50.06
N LEU A 486 5.14 -33.01 50.18
CA LEU A 486 4.46 -32.86 51.47
C LEU A 486 4.69 -34.06 52.40
N VAL A 487 4.72 -35.28 51.86
CA VAL A 487 5.08 -36.49 52.64
C VAL A 487 6.51 -36.36 53.16
N ARG A 488 7.46 -36.00 52.29
CA ARG A 488 8.86 -35.77 52.67
C ARG A 488 9.01 -34.66 53.71
N LEU A 489 8.26 -33.56 53.56
CA LEU A 489 8.28 -32.45 54.52
C LEU A 489 7.81 -32.88 55.91
N SER A 490 6.73 -33.68 55.97
CA SER A 490 6.21 -34.25 57.21
C SER A 490 7.22 -35.21 57.85
N ASP A 491 7.84 -36.07 57.05
CA ASP A 491 8.85 -37.03 57.51
C ASP A 491 10.11 -36.32 58.03
N ASP A 492 10.61 -35.31 57.34
CA ASP A 492 11.76 -34.50 57.78
C ASP A 492 11.44 -33.71 59.06
N ALA A 493 10.21 -33.19 59.20
CA ALA A 493 9.77 -32.51 60.41
C ALA A 493 9.74 -33.46 61.63
N GLN A 494 9.22 -34.68 61.44
CA GLN A 494 9.21 -35.72 62.47
C GLN A 494 10.63 -36.19 62.81
N ALA A 495 11.50 -36.37 61.81
CA ALA A 495 12.89 -36.75 62.00
C ALA A 495 13.69 -35.68 62.75
N LEU A 496 13.41 -34.39 62.50
CA LEU A 496 14.03 -33.28 63.22
C LEU A 496 13.61 -33.28 64.70
N GLN A 497 12.31 -33.47 64.99
CA GLN A 497 11.80 -33.60 66.35
C GLN A 497 12.42 -34.79 67.10
N ALA A 498 12.53 -35.95 66.44
CA ALA A 498 13.17 -37.13 67.00
C ALA A 498 14.67 -36.90 67.27
N SER A 499 15.37 -36.19 66.37
CA SER A 499 16.79 -35.85 66.54
C SER A 499 17.01 -34.89 67.70
N PHE A 500 16.13 -33.90 67.92
CA PHE A 500 16.16 -33.03 69.09
C PHE A 500 15.93 -33.81 70.40
N ALA A 501 14.98 -34.75 70.41
CA ALA A 501 14.72 -35.59 71.57
C ALA A 501 15.93 -36.51 71.91
N ALA A 502 16.54 -37.12 70.89
CA ALA A 502 17.75 -37.94 71.04
C ALA A 502 18.96 -37.11 71.51
N PHE A 503 19.15 -35.92 70.94
CA PHE A 503 20.19 -34.98 71.36
C PHE A 503 20.01 -34.58 72.83
N SER A 504 18.79 -34.20 73.22
CA SER A 504 18.44 -33.86 74.61
C SER A 504 18.77 -35.01 75.57
N ARG A 505 18.44 -36.25 75.20
CA ARG A 505 18.73 -37.47 75.99
C ARG A 505 20.22 -37.79 76.11
N ILE A 506 21.01 -37.54 75.07
CA ILE A 506 22.47 -37.71 75.11
C ILE A 506 23.12 -36.58 75.92
N THR A 507 22.61 -35.35 75.84
CA THR A 507 23.09 -34.24 76.67
C THR A 507 22.77 -34.41 78.15
N SER A 508 21.63 -35.04 78.50
CA SER A 508 21.29 -35.35 79.89
C SER A 508 22.12 -36.49 80.47
N LEU A 509 22.48 -37.50 79.66
CA LEU A 509 23.36 -38.60 80.06
C LEU A 509 24.85 -38.20 80.21
N SER A 510 25.29 -37.11 79.56
CA SER A 510 26.72 -36.87 79.30
C SER A 510 27.44 -35.89 80.24
N LEU A 511 26.83 -35.26 81.24
CA LEU A 511 27.63 -34.52 82.25
C LEU A 511 26.94 -34.22 83.59
N VAL A 512 25.64 -34.52 83.75
CA VAL A 512 24.91 -34.16 84.98
C VAL A 512 24.38 -35.36 85.76
N SER A 513 24.33 -36.56 85.18
CA SER A 513 23.94 -37.77 85.94
C SER A 513 25.11 -38.54 86.58
N TYR A 514 26.34 -38.00 86.53
CA TYR A 514 27.51 -38.60 87.20
C TYR A 514 28.31 -37.62 88.07
N LEU A 515 27.75 -36.44 88.36
CA LEU A 515 28.11 -35.62 89.52
C LEU A 515 26.87 -35.52 90.39
#